data_AF-A0AAN8XPH8-F1
#
_entry.id   AF-A0AAN8XPH8-F1
#
_cell.length_a   1.000
_cell.length_b   1.000
_cell.length_c   1.000
_cell.angle_alpha   90.00
_cell.angle_beta   90.00
_cell.angle_gamma   90.00
#
_symmetry.space_group_name_H-M   'P 1'
#
loop_
_entity.id
_entity.type
_entity.pdbx_description
1 polymer ?
#
loop_
_entity_poly.entity_id
_entity_poly.type
_entity_poly.pdbx_seq_one_letter_code
_entity_poly.pdbx_strand_id
1 'polypeptide(L)'
;SFEHDRFKEALGKQRVEDSKLLDARISAELDKQNQQLEVEYRRKVAQLREELEGELRAQLKRQAAAHSDHISDVLSVQEKELETKWSGRLDDEVHSVKDTYLTALSKMQGQLDGLKNAMRARADVDKAAYAARELWLACDSLRSALRLGADQAKSWEEQLKPLREHVTAIKTAGGESNPFIQAVVNSIPEEAVERGVYTEEAIRERFLKVERICKRVSMIGDNGGSLI
;
A
#
# COMPACT_ATOMS: atom_id res chain seq x y z
N SER A 1 -24.51 -129.71 -66.34
CA SER A 1 -25.23 -128.55 -65.79
C SER A 1 -24.46 -127.85 -64.67
N PHE A 2 -23.87 -128.58 -63.72
CA PHE A 2 -23.21 -127.98 -62.54
C PHE A 2 -21.95 -127.13 -62.80
N GLU A 3 -21.16 -127.44 -63.83
CA GLU A 3 -19.89 -126.72 -64.07
C GLU A 3 -20.08 -125.31 -64.65
N HIS A 4 -21.13 -125.09 -65.46
CA HIS A 4 -21.42 -123.80 -66.07
C HIS A 4 -21.99 -122.79 -65.06
N ASP A 5 -22.82 -123.28 -64.13
CA ASP A 5 -23.35 -122.48 -63.02
C ASP A 5 -22.25 -122.10 -62.03
N ARG A 6 -21.33 -123.02 -61.74
CA ARG A 6 -20.16 -122.76 -60.88
C ARG A 6 -19.20 -121.73 -61.48
N PHE A 7 -19.05 -121.70 -62.81
CA PHE A 7 -18.24 -120.70 -63.51
C PHE A 7 -18.90 -119.31 -63.52
N LYS A 8 -20.23 -119.24 -63.72
CA LYS A 8 -21.01 -117.99 -63.58
C LYS A 8 -20.98 -117.46 -62.13
N GLU A 9 -21.09 -118.35 -61.14
CA GLU A 9 -20.98 -117.99 -59.74
C GLU A 9 -19.58 -117.49 -59.39
N ALA A 10 -18.52 -118.10 -59.95
CA ALA A 10 -17.14 -117.63 -59.81
C ALA A 10 -16.91 -116.25 -60.46
N LEU A 11 -17.45 -116.02 -61.66
CA LEU A 11 -17.40 -114.71 -62.32
C LEU A 11 -18.20 -113.64 -61.56
N GLY A 12 -19.34 -114.01 -60.98
CA GLY A 12 -20.12 -113.12 -60.12
C GLY A 12 -19.37 -112.77 -58.84
N LYS A 13 -18.72 -113.75 -58.20
CA LYS A 13 -17.85 -113.53 -57.03
C LYS A 13 -16.66 -112.63 -57.38
N GLN A 14 -15.98 -112.88 -58.49
CA GLN A 14 -14.87 -112.05 -58.97
C GLN A 14 -15.31 -110.61 -59.24
N ARG A 15 -16.45 -110.39 -59.90
CA ARG A 15 -16.97 -109.04 -60.17
C ARG A 15 -17.35 -108.29 -58.89
N VAL A 16 -17.87 -109.00 -57.89
CA VAL A 16 -18.16 -108.43 -56.56
C VAL A 16 -16.86 -108.12 -55.80
N GLU A 17 -15.84 -108.97 -55.91
CA GLU A 17 -14.51 -108.73 -55.33
C GLU A 17 -13.81 -107.54 -56.00
N ASP A 18 -13.84 -107.45 -57.33
CA ASP A 18 -13.27 -106.32 -58.09
C ASP A 18 -13.99 -105.01 -57.76
N SER A 19 -15.32 -105.02 -57.63
CA SER A 19 -16.10 -103.86 -57.17
C SER A 19 -15.68 -103.43 -55.76
N LYS A 20 -15.54 -104.38 -54.83
CA LYS A 20 -15.10 -104.10 -53.46
C LYS A 20 -13.68 -103.54 -53.42
N LEU A 21 -12.77 -104.03 -54.27
CA LEU A 21 -11.41 -103.53 -54.39
C LEU A 21 -11.38 -102.12 -54.98
N LEU A 22 -12.23 -101.83 -55.98
CA LEU A 22 -12.38 -100.50 -56.55
C LEU A 22 -12.96 -99.51 -55.53
N ASP A 23 -14.02 -99.89 -54.81
CA ASP A 23 -14.64 -99.05 -53.78
C ASP A 23 -13.65 -98.76 -52.63
N ALA A 24 -12.89 -99.77 -52.19
CA ALA A 24 -11.83 -99.60 -51.19
C ALA A 24 -10.69 -98.69 -51.68
N ARG A 25 -10.37 -98.73 -52.98
CA ARG A 25 -9.37 -97.85 -53.58
C ARG A 25 -9.87 -96.41 -53.69
N ILE A 26 -11.13 -96.23 -54.09
CA ILE A 26 -11.79 -94.92 -54.15
C ILE A 26 -11.90 -94.31 -52.75
N SER A 27 -12.32 -95.09 -51.75
CA SER A 27 -12.40 -94.61 -50.37
C SER A 27 -11.03 -94.21 -49.84
N ALA A 28 -9.98 -95.00 -50.11
CA ALA A 28 -8.62 -94.67 -49.72
C ALA A 28 -8.09 -93.40 -50.40
N GLU A 29 -8.39 -93.17 -51.68
CA GLU A 29 -8.03 -91.92 -52.36
C GLU A 29 -8.83 -90.73 -51.84
N LEU A 30 -10.13 -90.91 -51.54
CA LEU A 30 -10.98 -89.88 -50.96
C LEU A 30 -10.48 -89.45 -49.58
N ASP A 31 -10.12 -90.43 -48.73
CA ASP A 31 -9.57 -90.16 -47.40
C ASP A 31 -8.22 -89.44 -47.49
N LYS A 32 -7.38 -89.83 -48.45
CA LYS A 32 -6.10 -89.15 -48.70
C LYS A 32 -6.32 -87.71 -49.15
N GLN A 33 -7.27 -87.45 -50.04
CA GLN A 33 -7.61 -86.09 -50.47
C GLN A 33 -8.18 -85.27 -49.31
N ASN A 34 -9.08 -85.83 -48.50
CA ASN A 34 -9.63 -85.16 -47.33
C ASN A 34 -8.54 -84.78 -46.32
N GLN A 35 -7.61 -85.70 -46.03
CA GLN A 35 -6.47 -85.42 -45.16
C GLN A 35 -5.57 -84.31 -45.72
N GLN A 36 -5.27 -84.34 -47.03
CA GLN A 36 -4.50 -83.28 -47.69
C GLN A 36 -5.23 -81.93 -47.59
N LEU A 37 -6.54 -81.92 -47.84
CA LEU A 37 -7.36 -80.71 -47.77
C LEU A 37 -7.42 -80.14 -46.35
N GLU A 38 -7.55 -80.99 -45.33
CA GLU A 38 -7.52 -80.57 -43.92
C GLU A 38 -6.17 -79.95 -43.55
N VAL A 39 -5.06 -80.56 -43.99
CA VAL A 39 -3.71 -80.04 -43.72
C VAL A 39 -3.52 -78.68 -44.40
N GLU A 40 -3.94 -78.54 -45.66
CA GLU A 40 -3.88 -77.27 -46.37
C GLU A 40 -4.77 -76.20 -45.73
N TYR A 41 -5.98 -76.57 -45.31
CA TYR A 41 -6.89 -75.66 -44.64
C TYR A 41 -6.34 -75.17 -43.31
N ARG A 42 -5.82 -76.08 -42.46
CA ARG A 42 -5.16 -75.72 -41.21
C ARG A 42 -3.96 -74.81 -41.44
N ARG A 43 -3.16 -75.09 -42.49
CA ARG A 43 -2.03 -74.24 -42.89
C ARG A 43 -2.48 -72.84 -43.29
N LYS A 44 -3.51 -72.71 -44.13
CA LYS A 44 -4.08 -71.41 -44.53
C LYS A 44 -4.64 -70.64 -43.35
N VAL A 45 -5.37 -71.31 -42.45
CA VAL A 45 -5.89 -70.66 -41.24
C VAL A 45 -4.78 -70.16 -40.34
N ALA A 46 -3.69 -70.93 -40.17
CA ALA A 46 -2.54 -70.49 -39.40
C ALA A 46 -1.84 -69.29 -40.04
N GLN A 47 -1.63 -69.31 -41.36
CA GLN A 47 -1.03 -68.20 -42.11
C GLN A 47 -1.88 -66.92 -41.99
N LEU A 48 -3.18 -67.02 -42.23
CA LEU A 48 -4.10 -65.87 -42.11
C LEU A 48 -4.11 -65.30 -40.69
N ARG A 49 -4.04 -66.14 -39.66
CA ARG A 49 -3.94 -65.68 -38.27
C ARG A 49 -2.64 -64.92 -38.01
N GLU A 50 -1.51 -65.44 -38.49
CA GLU A 50 -0.21 -64.79 -38.33
C GLU A 50 -0.15 -63.44 -39.06
N GLU A 51 -0.69 -63.38 -40.28
CA GLU A 51 -0.82 -62.14 -41.06
C GLU A 51 -1.70 -61.12 -40.32
N LEU A 52 -2.89 -61.53 -39.85
CA LEU A 52 -3.80 -60.67 -39.09
C LEU A 52 -3.19 -60.17 -37.78
N GLU A 53 -2.52 -61.03 -37.02
CA GLU A 53 -1.84 -60.63 -35.79
C GLU A 53 -0.70 -59.65 -36.08
N GLY A 54 0.05 -59.87 -37.16
CA GLY A 54 1.10 -58.97 -37.63
C GLY A 54 0.55 -57.60 -38.01
N GLU A 55 -0.51 -57.56 -38.81
CA GLU A 55 -1.19 -56.33 -39.21
C GLU A 55 -1.78 -55.58 -38.01
N LEU A 56 -2.46 -56.29 -37.11
CA LEU A 56 -3.05 -55.71 -35.91
C LEU A 56 -1.99 -55.09 -35.01
N ARG A 57 -0.87 -55.78 -34.76
CA ARG A 57 0.25 -55.22 -34.00
C ARG A 57 0.84 -53.99 -34.67
N ALA A 58 1.00 -54.01 -36.00
CA ALA A 58 1.52 -52.87 -36.75
C ALA A 58 0.58 -51.66 -36.68
N GLN A 59 -0.74 -51.88 -36.77
CA GLN A 59 -1.74 -50.83 -36.63
C GLN A 59 -1.77 -50.26 -35.21
N LEU A 60 -1.79 -51.11 -34.18
CA LEU A 60 -1.75 -50.67 -32.78
C LEU A 60 -0.49 -49.84 -32.49
N LYS A 61 0.66 -50.24 -33.02
CA LYS A 61 1.91 -49.47 -32.88
C LYS A 61 1.81 -48.10 -33.56
N ARG A 62 1.27 -48.05 -34.78
CA ARG A 62 1.04 -46.78 -35.49
C ARG A 62 0.04 -45.88 -34.75
N GLN A 63 -1.03 -46.47 -34.21
CA GLN A 63 -2.04 -45.74 -33.47
C GLN A 63 -1.48 -45.19 -32.15
N ALA A 64 -0.70 -45.99 -31.41
CA ALA A 64 -0.03 -45.55 -30.20
C ALA A 64 0.96 -44.41 -30.47
N ALA A 65 1.72 -44.49 -31.56
CA ALA A 65 2.62 -43.41 -31.99
C ALA A 65 1.83 -42.14 -32.33
N ALA A 66 0.80 -42.24 -33.19
CA ALA A 66 -0.02 -41.08 -33.55
C ALA A 66 -0.72 -40.44 -32.35
N HIS A 67 -1.21 -41.23 -31.39
CA HIS A 67 -1.77 -40.71 -30.15
C HIS A 67 -0.72 -40.02 -29.28
N SER A 68 0.48 -40.58 -29.17
CA SER A 68 1.60 -39.95 -28.45
C SER A 68 1.97 -38.60 -29.07
N ASP A 69 2.08 -38.56 -30.39
CA ASP A 69 2.40 -37.33 -31.14
C ASP A 69 1.30 -36.28 -30.94
N HIS A 70 0.03 -36.68 -31.05
CA HIS A 70 -1.10 -35.78 -30.83
C HIS A 70 -1.13 -35.22 -29.40
N ILE A 71 -0.87 -36.04 -28.39
CA ILE A 71 -0.79 -35.58 -26.99
C ILE A 71 0.36 -34.58 -26.84
N SER A 72 1.52 -34.86 -27.44
CA SER A 72 2.67 -33.94 -27.41
C SER A 72 2.33 -32.58 -28.03
N ASP A 73 1.64 -32.58 -29.18
CA ASP A 73 1.20 -31.35 -29.85
C ASP A 73 0.21 -30.56 -29.00
N VAL A 74 -0.79 -31.25 -28.42
CA VAL A 74 -1.78 -30.63 -27.54
C VAL A 74 -1.11 -30.03 -26.31
N LEU A 75 -0.17 -30.74 -25.68
CA LEU A 75 0.58 -30.24 -24.54
C LEU A 75 1.42 -29.01 -24.90
N SER A 76 2.08 -29.01 -26.07
CA SER A 76 2.85 -27.85 -26.53
C SER A 76 1.97 -26.62 -26.75
N VAL A 77 0.77 -26.80 -27.31
CA VAL A 77 -0.20 -25.70 -27.48
C VAL A 77 -0.69 -25.19 -26.12
N GLN A 78 -1.05 -26.10 -25.21
CA GLN A 78 -1.51 -25.73 -23.86
C GLN A 78 -0.43 -25.00 -23.06
N GLU A 79 0.83 -25.43 -23.16
CA GLU A 79 1.96 -24.78 -22.52
C GLU A 79 2.10 -23.33 -22.99
N LYS A 80 2.09 -23.10 -24.31
CA LYS A 80 2.14 -21.74 -24.89
C LYS A 80 0.94 -20.89 -24.51
N GLU A 81 -0.26 -21.47 -24.49
CA GLU A 81 -1.45 -20.74 -24.04
C GLU A 81 -1.35 -20.35 -22.56
N LEU A 82 -0.82 -21.22 -21.71
CA LEU A 82 -0.62 -20.92 -20.30
C LEU A 82 0.43 -19.84 -20.12
N GLU A 83 1.56 -19.94 -20.82
CA GLU A 83 2.64 -18.96 -20.75
C GLU A 83 2.15 -17.58 -21.18
N THR A 84 1.45 -17.48 -22.30
CA THR A 84 0.87 -16.21 -22.78
C THR A 84 -0.17 -15.65 -21.81
N LYS A 85 -1.08 -16.47 -21.28
CA LYS A 85 -2.07 -16.06 -20.28
C LYS A 85 -1.42 -15.55 -19.00
N TRP A 86 -0.41 -16.25 -18.49
CA TRP A 86 0.27 -15.88 -17.25
C TRP A 86 1.16 -14.65 -17.44
N SER A 87 1.86 -14.54 -18.57
CA SER A 87 2.64 -13.34 -18.91
C SER A 87 1.74 -12.11 -18.99
N GLY A 88 0.61 -12.20 -19.72
CA GLY A 88 -0.34 -11.08 -19.82
C GLY A 88 -0.92 -10.69 -18.47
N ARG A 89 -1.35 -11.67 -17.67
CA ARG A 89 -1.87 -11.41 -16.32
C ARG A 89 -0.83 -10.79 -15.39
N LEU A 90 0.42 -11.25 -15.47
CA LEU A 90 1.51 -10.70 -14.66
C LEU A 90 1.79 -9.25 -15.05
N ASP A 91 1.83 -8.96 -16.34
CA ASP A 91 2.00 -7.59 -16.84
C ASP A 91 0.86 -6.69 -16.40
N ASP A 92 -0.40 -7.12 -16.52
CA ASP A 92 -1.57 -6.36 -16.08
C ASP A 92 -1.53 -6.05 -14.58
N GLU A 93 -1.20 -7.04 -13.73
CA GLU A 93 -1.05 -6.85 -12.29
C GLU A 93 0.10 -5.90 -11.95
N VAL A 94 1.24 -6.04 -12.64
CA VAL A 94 2.40 -5.14 -12.44
C VAL A 94 2.03 -3.71 -12.83
N HIS A 95 1.30 -3.50 -13.92
CA HIS A 95 0.84 -2.17 -14.33
C HIS A 95 -0.16 -1.60 -13.32
N SER A 96 -1.15 -2.39 -12.90
CA SER A 96 -2.15 -2.00 -11.88
C SER A 96 -1.49 -1.57 -10.57
N VAL A 97 -0.52 -2.35 -10.07
CA VAL A 97 0.24 -2.02 -8.86
C VAL A 97 1.05 -0.73 -9.07
N LYS A 98 1.71 -0.57 -10.22
CA LYS A 98 2.45 0.68 -10.50
C LYS A 98 1.53 1.90 -10.52
N ASP A 99 0.38 1.82 -11.18
CA ASP A 99 -0.57 2.93 -11.29
C ASP A 99 -1.15 3.33 -9.94
N THR A 100 -1.50 2.35 -9.11
CA THR A 100 -1.96 2.59 -7.74
C THR A 100 -0.87 3.25 -6.89
N TYR A 101 0.38 2.80 -7.00
CA TYR A 101 1.52 3.43 -6.32
C TYR A 101 1.78 4.86 -6.79
N LEU A 102 1.79 5.12 -8.10
CA LEU A 102 2.00 6.45 -8.66
C LEU A 102 0.90 7.43 -8.26
N THR A 103 -0.34 6.95 -8.21
CA THR A 103 -1.49 7.74 -7.72
C THR A 103 -1.33 8.08 -6.23
N ALA A 104 -0.93 7.10 -5.41
CA ALA A 104 -0.66 7.33 -3.99
C ALA A 104 0.49 8.32 -3.77
N LEU A 105 1.58 8.19 -4.54
CA LEU A 105 2.73 9.10 -4.48
C LEU A 105 2.33 10.53 -4.84
N SER A 106 1.55 10.71 -5.90
CA SER A 106 1.04 12.03 -6.32
C SER A 106 0.16 12.67 -5.25
N LYS A 107 -0.67 11.88 -4.58
CA LYS A 107 -1.48 12.34 -3.43
C LYS A 107 -0.60 12.76 -2.26
N MET A 108 0.41 11.97 -1.90
CA MET A 108 1.36 12.32 -0.83
C MET A 108 2.14 13.59 -1.16
N GLN A 109 2.59 13.74 -2.40
CA GLN A 109 3.26 14.95 -2.86
C GLN A 109 2.36 16.18 -2.72
N GLY A 110 1.10 16.10 -3.18
CA GLY A 110 0.13 17.18 -3.00
C GLY A 110 -0.13 17.53 -1.54
N GLN A 111 -0.20 16.53 -0.65
CA GLN A 111 -0.34 16.76 0.79
C GLN A 111 0.89 17.44 1.40
N LEU A 112 2.11 17.02 1.00
CA LEU A 112 3.36 17.63 1.47
C LEU A 112 3.50 19.08 1.00
N ASP A 113 3.16 19.37 -0.25
CA ASP A 113 3.16 20.74 -0.77
C ASP A 113 2.11 21.60 -0.07
N GLY A 114 0.92 21.05 0.17
CA GLY A 114 -0.13 21.69 0.98
C GLY A 114 0.35 22.03 2.39
N LEU A 115 0.98 21.07 3.08
CA LEU A 115 1.53 21.26 4.42
C LEU A 115 2.65 22.30 4.44
N LYS A 116 3.57 22.23 3.47
CA LYS A 116 4.67 23.18 3.32
C LYS A 116 4.15 24.60 3.10
N ASN A 117 3.13 24.78 2.27
CA ASN A 117 2.51 26.08 2.03
C ASN A 117 1.77 26.58 3.27
N ALA A 118 1.04 25.72 3.98
CA ALA A 118 0.39 26.07 5.23
C ALA A 118 1.39 26.47 6.32
N MET A 119 2.50 25.75 6.45
CA MET A 119 3.59 26.10 7.38
C MET A 119 4.22 27.46 7.04
N ARG A 120 4.50 27.73 5.76
CA ARG A 120 5.05 29.02 5.33
C ARG A 120 4.09 30.18 5.61
N ALA A 121 2.83 30.02 5.24
CA ALA A 121 1.80 31.03 5.50
C ALA A 121 1.65 31.31 7.00
N ARG A 122 1.76 30.27 7.83
CA ARG A 122 1.70 30.40 9.29
C ARG A 122 2.95 31.02 9.88
N ALA A 123 4.14 30.74 9.35
CA ALA A 123 5.39 31.24 9.90
C ALA A 123 5.45 32.79 9.93
N ASP A 124 4.93 33.46 8.90
CA ASP A 124 4.93 34.93 8.86
C ASP A 124 3.90 35.52 9.82
N VAL A 125 2.74 34.88 9.96
CA VAL A 125 1.71 35.26 10.95
C VAL A 125 2.26 35.07 12.37
N ASP A 126 2.92 33.95 12.64
CA ASP A 126 3.50 33.66 13.96
C ASP A 126 4.61 34.67 14.30
N LYS A 127 5.50 35.01 13.36
CA LYS A 127 6.52 36.06 13.57
C LYS A 127 5.91 37.41 13.95
N ALA A 128 4.88 37.84 13.23
CA ALA A 128 4.20 39.10 13.53
C ALA A 128 3.49 39.04 14.89
N ALA A 129 2.86 37.92 15.23
CA ALA A 129 2.22 37.71 16.51
C ALA A 129 3.23 37.71 17.68
N TYR A 130 4.41 37.09 17.49
CA TYR A 130 5.49 37.12 18.48
C TYR A 130 5.99 38.54 18.71
N ALA A 131 6.32 39.29 17.67
CA ALA A 131 6.76 40.68 17.79
C ALA A 131 5.72 41.57 18.48
N ALA A 132 4.44 41.43 18.11
CA ALA A 132 3.35 42.17 18.74
C ALA A 132 3.20 41.81 20.24
N ARG A 133 3.33 40.53 20.59
CA ARG A 133 3.27 40.05 21.97
C ARG A 133 4.44 40.55 22.81
N GLU A 134 5.67 40.49 22.28
CA GLU A 134 6.86 41.03 22.97
C GLU A 134 6.70 42.52 23.24
N LEU A 135 6.25 43.29 22.25
CA LEU A 135 5.98 44.71 22.41
C LEU A 135 4.89 44.96 23.45
N TRP A 136 3.81 44.18 23.43
CA TRP A 136 2.74 44.29 24.43
C TRP A 136 3.24 44.00 25.85
N LEU A 137 4.06 42.96 26.05
CA LEU A 137 4.66 42.64 27.35
C LEU A 137 5.60 43.75 27.82
N ALA A 138 6.40 44.33 26.92
CA ALA A 138 7.27 45.46 27.24
C ALA A 138 6.44 46.68 27.70
N CYS A 139 5.38 47.02 26.96
CA CYS A 139 4.44 48.07 27.32
C CYS A 139 3.71 47.81 28.65
N ASP A 140 3.28 46.56 28.89
CA ASP A 140 2.60 46.19 30.13
C ASP A 140 3.55 46.24 31.34
N SER A 141 4.82 45.89 31.14
CA SER A 141 5.86 46.03 32.17
C SER A 141 6.07 47.49 32.54
N LEU A 142 6.12 48.40 31.56
CA LEU A 142 6.23 49.84 31.80
C LEU A 142 4.98 50.37 32.52
N ARG A 143 3.80 49.96 32.05
CA ARG A 143 2.52 50.34 32.68
C ARG A 143 2.45 49.90 34.14
N SER A 144 2.95 48.70 34.44
CA SER A 144 3.00 48.16 35.80
C SER A 144 3.99 48.95 36.66
N ALA A 145 5.19 49.26 36.12
CA ALA A 145 6.18 50.09 36.81
C ALA A 145 5.64 51.50 37.14
N LEU A 146 4.88 52.11 36.22
CA LEU A 146 4.24 53.41 36.44
C LEU A 146 3.12 53.39 37.48
N ARG A 147 2.42 52.25 37.62
CA ARG A 147 1.29 52.12 38.55
C ARG A 147 1.72 51.71 39.95
N LEU A 148 2.64 50.75 40.04
CA LEU A 148 3.00 50.09 41.29
C LEU A 148 4.32 50.62 41.89
N GLY A 149 5.20 51.21 41.06
CA GLY A 149 6.50 51.71 41.52
C GLY A 149 7.46 50.58 41.87
N ALA A 150 8.38 50.83 42.81
CA ALA A 150 9.29 49.81 43.32
C ALA A 150 8.58 48.84 44.28
N ASP A 151 8.80 47.54 44.09
CA ASP A 151 8.26 46.51 44.98
C ASP A 151 8.80 46.70 46.41
N GLN A 152 7.91 46.62 47.42
CA GLN A 152 8.23 46.69 48.85
C GLN A 152 8.72 48.06 49.38
N ALA A 153 8.52 49.15 48.65
CA ALA A 153 8.86 50.49 49.12
C ALA A 153 8.05 50.89 50.37
N LYS A 154 8.73 51.44 51.40
CA LYS A 154 8.11 51.82 52.68
C LYS A 154 7.76 53.30 52.78
N SER A 155 8.20 54.10 51.80
CA SER A 155 8.03 55.55 51.73
C SER A 155 7.78 55.98 50.29
N TRP A 156 7.04 57.07 50.11
CA TRP A 156 6.78 57.69 48.80
C TRP A 156 8.06 58.01 47.99
N GLU A 157 9.21 58.25 48.65
CA GLU A 157 10.51 58.47 47.99
C GLU A 157 11.14 57.16 47.47
N GLU A 158 10.94 56.05 48.20
CA GLU A 158 11.48 54.73 47.86
C GLU A 158 10.68 54.05 46.74
N GLN A 159 9.49 54.56 46.41
CA GLN A 159 8.63 54.04 45.34
C GLN A 159 9.12 54.41 43.93
N LEU A 160 10.07 55.34 43.81
CA LEU A 160 10.66 55.73 42.53
C LEU A 160 11.51 54.60 41.96
N LYS A 161 11.16 54.17 40.73
CA LYS A 161 11.89 53.16 39.98
C LYS A 161 12.30 53.74 38.61
N PRO A 162 13.60 53.66 38.23
CA PRO A 162 14.05 54.06 36.91
C PRO A 162 13.27 53.35 35.79
N LEU A 163 12.83 54.09 34.78
CA LEU A 163 12.07 53.53 33.66
C LEU A 163 12.95 53.12 32.48
N ARG A 164 14.25 53.42 32.54
CA ARG A 164 15.24 53.13 31.48
C ARG A 164 15.13 51.72 30.94
N GLU A 165 15.14 50.69 31.79
CA GLU A 165 15.08 49.28 31.38
C GLU A 165 13.79 48.96 30.61
N HIS A 166 12.65 49.47 31.09
CA HIS A 166 11.34 49.29 30.46
C HIS A 166 11.26 50.01 29.10
N VAL A 167 11.81 51.23 29.02
CA VAL A 167 11.89 52.01 27.79
C VAL A 167 12.81 51.34 26.75
N THR A 168 13.95 50.79 27.18
CA THR A 168 14.84 50.02 26.30
C THR A 168 14.16 48.75 25.80
N ALA A 169 13.40 48.05 26.64
CA ALA A 169 12.66 46.85 26.24
C ALA A 169 11.59 47.14 25.18
N ILE A 170 10.93 48.31 25.24
CA ILE A 170 9.96 48.74 24.22
C ILE A 170 10.68 49.06 22.89
N LYS A 171 11.85 49.70 22.94
CA LYS A 171 12.67 49.98 21.74
C LYS A 171 13.12 48.70 21.06
N THR A 172 13.59 47.71 21.83
CA THR A 172 14.08 46.43 21.28
C THR A 172 12.93 45.59 20.71
N ALA A 173 11.85 45.41 21.46
CA ALA A 173 10.68 44.62 21.02
C ALA A 173 9.94 45.27 19.84
N GLY A 174 9.93 46.60 19.78
CA GLY A 174 9.28 47.38 18.73
C GLY A 174 10.06 47.51 17.41
N GLY A 175 11.33 47.12 17.42
CA GLY A 175 12.28 47.40 16.36
C GLY A 175 12.81 48.82 16.43
N GLU A 176 14.13 48.97 16.46
CA GLU A 176 14.80 50.26 16.62
C GLU A 176 14.50 51.25 15.48
N SER A 177 14.09 50.77 14.31
CA SER A 177 13.78 51.60 13.14
C SER A 177 12.32 52.04 13.04
N ASN A 178 11.44 51.64 13.97
CA ASN A 178 10.02 51.98 13.90
C ASN A 178 9.79 53.47 14.27
N PRO A 179 9.38 54.34 13.33
CA PRO A 179 9.28 55.78 13.57
C PRO A 179 8.25 56.15 14.64
N PHE A 180 7.18 55.36 14.75
CA PHE A 180 6.13 55.60 15.76
C PHE A 180 6.66 55.32 17.16
N ILE A 181 7.37 54.20 17.35
CA ILE A 181 7.92 53.82 18.65
C ILE A 181 9.03 54.78 19.05
N GLN A 182 9.88 55.21 18.11
CA GLN A 182 10.86 56.25 18.37
C GLN A 182 10.22 57.57 18.79
N ALA A 183 9.18 58.04 18.09
CA ALA A 183 8.48 59.27 18.44
C ALA A 183 7.88 59.20 19.86
N VAL A 184 7.24 58.08 20.21
CA VAL A 184 6.66 57.88 21.55
C VAL A 184 7.75 57.84 22.61
N VAL A 185 8.83 57.07 22.40
CA VAL A 185 9.89 56.96 23.40
C VAL A 185 10.65 58.28 23.58
N ASN A 186 10.87 59.03 22.50
CA ASN A 186 11.53 60.34 22.56
C ASN A 186 10.64 61.42 23.20
N SER A 187 9.33 61.19 23.32
CA SER A 187 8.43 62.10 24.04
C SER A 187 8.51 61.96 25.56
N ILE A 188 9.15 60.90 26.07
CA ILE A 188 9.30 60.66 27.50
C ILE A 188 10.42 61.57 28.04
N PRO A 189 10.16 62.40 29.07
CA PRO A 189 11.18 63.25 29.68
C PRO A 189 12.34 62.44 30.26
N GLU A 190 13.57 62.92 30.05
CA GLU A 190 14.80 62.24 30.52
C GLU A 190 14.81 62.05 32.05
N GLU A 191 14.29 63.02 32.80
CA GLU A 191 14.14 62.92 34.26
C GLU A 191 13.25 61.74 34.67
N ALA A 192 12.18 61.44 33.91
CA ALA A 192 11.30 60.30 34.17
C ALA A 192 11.96 58.96 33.81
N VAL A 193 12.85 58.96 32.80
CA VAL A 193 13.61 57.78 32.40
C VAL A 193 14.64 57.39 33.47
N GLU A 194 15.39 58.37 33.99
CA GLU A 194 16.47 58.16 34.97
C GLU A 194 15.96 57.91 36.39
N ARG A 195 15.08 58.79 36.89
CA ARG A 195 14.62 58.74 38.27
C ARG A 195 13.38 57.87 38.45
N GLY A 196 12.50 57.84 37.45
CA GLY A 196 11.16 57.31 37.57
C GLY A 196 10.10 58.36 37.89
N VAL A 197 8.86 57.91 37.99
CA VAL A 197 7.68 58.75 38.25
C VAL A 197 7.01 58.29 39.55
N TYR A 198 6.52 59.24 40.32
CA TYR A 198 5.72 58.95 41.51
C TYR A 198 4.38 58.33 41.10
N THR A 199 4.04 57.20 41.72
CA THR A 199 2.74 56.56 41.53
C THR A 199 1.63 57.42 42.10
N GLU A 200 0.39 57.18 41.68
CA GLU A 200 -0.77 57.87 42.24
C GLU A 200 -0.86 57.69 43.77
N GLU A 201 -0.48 56.51 44.27
CA GLU A 201 -0.43 56.21 45.70
C GLU A 201 0.64 57.03 46.42
N ALA A 202 1.85 57.15 45.85
CA ALA A 202 2.93 57.97 46.39
C ALA A 202 2.52 59.43 46.56
N ILE A 203 1.87 59.98 45.52
CA ILE A 203 1.40 61.38 45.50
C ILE A 203 0.29 61.57 46.53
N ARG A 204 -0.64 60.63 46.63
CA ARG A 204 -1.72 60.66 47.62
C ARG A 204 -1.19 60.63 49.05
N GLU A 205 -0.23 59.75 49.34
CA GLU A 205 0.42 59.66 50.66
C GLU A 205 1.11 60.98 51.02
N ARG A 206 1.90 61.53 50.09
CA ARG A 206 2.60 62.81 50.29
C ARG A 206 1.60 63.95 50.51
N PHE A 207 0.53 64.01 49.73
CA PHE A 207 -0.49 65.05 49.85
C PHE A 207 -1.13 65.03 51.24
N LEU A 208 -1.55 63.87 51.74
CA LEU A 208 -2.12 63.72 53.08
C LEU A 208 -1.13 64.15 54.18
N LYS A 209 0.16 63.87 54.01
CA LYS A 209 1.20 64.31 54.94
C LYS A 209 1.35 65.84 54.94
N VAL A 210 1.36 66.46 53.76
CA VAL A 210 1.44 67.93 53.61
C VAL A 210 0.19 68.59 54.18
N GLU A 211 -1.00 68.08 53.89
CA GLU A 211 -2.27 68.58 54.43
C GLU A 211 -2.26 68.61 55.97
N ARG A 212 -1.81 67.51 56.61
CA ARG A 212 -1.67 67.45 58.08
C ARG A 212 -0.69 68.50 58.62
N ILE A 213 0.43 68.72 57.94
CA ILE A 213 1.42 69.74 58.33
C ILE A 213 0.81 71.13 58.18
N CYS A 214 0.14 71.43 57.07
CA CYS A 214 -0.51 72.71 56.82
C CYS A 214 -1.61 73.01 57.84
N LYS A 215 -2.47 72.03 58.19
CA LYS A 215 -3.48 72.19 59.26
C LYS A 215 -2.84 72.52 60.60
N ARG A 216 -1.75 71.83 60.95
CA ARG A 216 -0.99 72.08 62.19
C ARG A 216 -0.37 73.47 62.22
N VAL A 217 0.25 73.91 61.13
CA VAL A 217 0.87 75.24 61.02
C VAL A 217 -0.19 76.36 61.01
N SER A 218 -1.37 76.09 60.45
CA SER A 218 -2.50 77.04 60.43
C SER A 218 -3.30 77.09 61.74
N MET A 219 -2.92 76.33 62.77
CA MET A 219 -3.68 76.13 64.03
C MET A 219 -5.16 75.78 63.81
N ILE A 220 -5.48 75.09 62.72
CA ILE A 220 -6.84 74.63 62.44
C ILE A 220 -7.00 73.25 63.10
N GLY A 221 -7.90 73.14 64.07
CA GLY A 221 -8.29 71.85 64.66
C GLY A 221 -8.93 70.92 63.62
N ASP A 222 -8.96 69.61 63.90
CA ASP A 222 -9.41 68.57 62.95
C ASP A 222 -10.87 68.73 62.46
N ASN A 223 -11.66 69.61 63.09
CA ASN A 223 -13.04 69.95 62.74
C ASN A 223 -13.21 71.22 61.88
N GLY A 224 -12.14 71.72 61.26
CA GLY A 224 -12.19 72.95 60.45
C GLY A 224 -12.01 74.21 61.28
N GLY A 225 -11.35 75.21 60.70
CA GLY A 225 -10.92 76.40 61.40
C GLY A 225 -12.11 77.23 61.87
N SER A 226 -12.36 77.25 63.18
CA SER A 226 -13.20 78.28 63.76
C SER A 226 -12.38 79.58 63.77
N LEU A 227 -12.77 80.54 62.91
CA LEU A 227 -12.40 81.94 63.08
C LEU A 227 -13.23 82.52 64.24
N ILE A 228 -12.79 82.26 65.47
CA ILE A 228 -13.11 83.04 66.67
C ILE A 228 -11.86 83.06 67.55
#